data_AF-A0A6G5A0C0-F1
#
_entry.id   AF-A0A6G5A0C0-F1
#
_cell.length_a   1.000
_cell.length_b   1.000
_cell.length_c   1.000
_cell.angle_alpha   90.00
_cell.angle_beta   90.00
_cell.angle_gamma   90.00
#
_symmetry.space_group_name_H-M   'P 1'
#
loop_
_entity.id
_entity.type
_entity.pdbx_description
1 polymer ?
#
loop_
_entity_poly.entity_id
_entity_poly.type
_entity_poly.pdbx_seq_one_letter_code
_entity_poly.pdbx_strand_id
1 'polypeptide(L)'
;MGTVQAKSLERQEAKDMQVPLDQIEARVDTVFIDGVVRTKDDILKKAVNDLFNAKDFQDVILKTRYVRKQLETLGAFKQISVTIDTSSGPDASPSGLEVTFKVQEVRRLVGGINTLVGNNEGSMVIGLKFPNTWGRGEFVQTEYHYGTKHSSGFNITVSKPFLGWLNPRITGAVFQQAADFTWSGFRQIDRGLLTELLFESTPGVHHSLRWEALWRELSCLGPTVPFVVREEMGHSLKSSIKHIVTMA
;
A
#
# COMPACT_ATOMS: atom_id res chain seq x y z
N MET A 1 -24.82 59.49 23.18
CA MET A 1 -24.02 59.14 21.99
C MET A 1 -22.59 58.87 22.49
N GLY A 2 -22.25 57.61 22.74
CA GLY A 2 -20.92 57.23 23.24
C GLY A 2 -20.14 56.56 22.12
N THR A 3 -18.99 57.11 21.76
CA THR A 3 -18.07 56.53 20.78
C THR A 3 -17.14 55.55 21.48
N VAL A 4 -17.24 54.27 21.11
CA VAL A 4 -16.35 53.20 21.59
C VAL A 4 -15.17 53.13 20.62
N GLN A 5 -13.97 53.50 21.07
CA GLN A 5 -12.74 53.25 20.30
C GLN A 5 -12.31 51.78 20.49
N ALA A 6 -12.41 50.99 19.43
CA ALA A 6 -11.82 49.66 19.38
C ALA A 6 -10.30 49.79 19.21
N LYS A 7 -9.55 49.34 20.21
CA LYS A 7 -8.09 49.23 20.17
C LYS A 7 -7.74 48.13 19.16
N SER A 8 -7.25 48.51 17.99
CA SER A 8 -6.72 47.59 16.99
C SER A 8 -5.51 46.86 17.57
N LEU A 9 -5.63 45.55 17.76
CA LEU A 9 -4.53 44.66 18.09
C LEU A 9 -3.52 44.72 16.94
N GLU A 10 -2.36 45.32 17.19
CA GLU A 10 -1.18 45.20 16.34
C GLU A 10 -0.83 43.71 16.25
N ARG A 11 -1.18 43.12 15.12
CA ARG A 11 -0.72 41.80 14.71
C ARG A 11 0.79 41.94 14.51
N GLN A 12 1.56 41.54 15.52
CA GLN A 12 3.02 41.44 15.40
C GLN A 12 3.33 40.62 14.15
N GLU A 13 3.94 41.28 13.18
CA GLU A 13 4.45 40.66 11.96
C GLU A 13 5.47 39.60 12.40
N ALA A 14 5.09 38.34 12.26
CA ALA A 14 6.05 37.24 12.33
C ALA A 14 7.06 37.49 11.21
N LYS A 15 8.23 38.01 11.57
CA LYS A 15 9.39 38.03 10.69
C LYS A 15 9.68 36.60 10.29
N ASP A 16 9.41 36.26 9.04
CA ASP A 16 9.92 35.06 8.39
C ASP A 16 11.46 35.17 8.33
N MET A 17 12.12 34.89 9.45
CA MET A 17 13.55 34.57 9.47
C MET A 17 13.70 33.26 8.72
N GLN A 18 14.00 33.35 7.42
CA GLN A 18 14.51 32.23 6.65
C GLN A 18 15.88 31.87 7.20
N VAL A 19 15.90 31.08 8.26
CA VAL A 19 17.12 30.52 8.82
C VAL A 19 17.64 29.48 7.81
N PRO A 20 18.87 29.62 7.28
CA PRO A 20 19.45 28.61 6.40
C PRO A 20 19.68 27.32 7.21
N LEU A 21 18.81 26.33 6.98
CA LEU A 21 18.83 25.04 7.67
C LEU A 21 20.06 24.18 7.32
N ASP A 22 20.80 24.56 6.27
CA ASP A 22 22.02 23.91 5.79
C ASP A 22 23.25 24.15 6.68
N GLN A 23 23.23 25.18 7.54
CA GLN A 23 24.39 25.56 8.37
C GLN A 23 24.28 25.13 9.84
N ILE A 24 23.18 24.46 10.19
CA ILE A 24 22.95 23.99 11.57
C ILE A 24 23.36 22.53 11.64
N GLU A 25 24.53 22.29 12.24
CA GLU A 25 24.97 20.94 12.60
C GLU A 25 23.95 20.34 13.57
N ALA A 26 23.44 19.16 13.24
CA ALA A 26 22.43 18.48 14.02
C ALA A 26 22.67 16.97 13.99
N ARG A 27 22.65 16.36 15.17
CA ARG A 27 22.85 14.93 15.34
C ARG A 27 21.61 14.30 15.93
N VAL A 28 21.20 13.15 15.42
CA VAL A 28 20.11 12.37 16.01
C VAL A 28 20.67 11.46 17.09
N ASP A 29 20.29 11.72 18.34
CA ASP A 29 20.76 10.94 19.49
C ASP A 29 19.82 9.76 19.75
N THR A 30 18.50 10.00 19.71
CA THR A 30 17.49 8.98 19.99
C THR A 30 16.33 9.04 19.00
N VAL A 31 15.75 7.87 18.72
CA VAL A 31 14.56 7.74 17.88
C VAL A 31 13.54 6.90 18.62
N PHE A 32 12.36 7.48 18.86
CA PHE A 32 11.24 6.81 19.49
C PHE A 32 10.18 6.46 18.46
N ILE A 33 9.58 5.28 18.59
CA ILE A 33 8.45 4.87 17.74
C ILE A 33 7.31 4.45 18.67
N ASP A 34 6.34 5.34 18.83
CA ASP A 34 5.21 5.16 19.73
C ASP A 34 3.99 4.65 18.98
N GLY A 35 3.26 3.71 19.60
CA GLY A 35 2.00 3.18 19.05
C GLY A 35 2.15 1.90 18.23
N VAL A 36 3.33 1.27 18.28
CA VAL A 36 3.58 -0.08 17.75
C VAL A 36 3.09 -1.12 18.76
N VAL A 37 2.37 -2.14 18.28
CA VAL A 37 1.88 -3.26 19.11
C VAL A 37 2.20 -4.60 18.45
N ARG A 38 2.03 -4.70 17.14
CA ARG A 38 2.18 -5.95 16.38
C ARG A 38 3.37 -5.94 15.43
N THR A 39 3.78 -4.78 14.95
CA THR A 39 4.89 -4.64 14.01
C THR A 39 6.20 -4.97 14.70
N LYS A 40 7.05 -5.77 14.05
CA LYS A 40 8.30 -6.22 14.64
C LYS A 40 9.38 -5.15 14.57
N ASP A 41 10.20 -5.09 15.62
CA ASP A 41 11.31 -4.15 15.74
C ASP A 41 12.39 -4.36 14.67
N ASP A 42 12.51 -5.56 14.10
CA ASP A 42 13.51 -5.86 13.06
C ASP A 42 13.36 -4.95 11.84
N ILE A 43 12.12 -4.76 11.39
CA ILE A 43 11.75 -3.93 10.24
C ILE A 43 11.80 -2.45 10.57
N LEU A 44 11.37 -2.08 11.79
CA LEU A 44 11.41 -0.70 12.24
C LEU A 44 12.85 -0.19 12.37
N LYS A 45 13.74 -1.01 12.97
CA LYS A 45 15.18 -0.71 13.06
C LYS A 45 15.80 -0.56 11.67
N LYS A 46 15.44 -1.43 10.72
CA LYS A 46 15.93 -1.34 9.34
C LYS A 46 15.50 -0.04 8.66
N ALA A 47 14.28 0.43 8.90
CA ALA A 47 13.78 1.68 8.34
C ALA A 47 14.46 2.91 8.95
N VAL A 48 14.73 2.90 10.26
CA VAL A 48 15.27 4.06 10.99
C VAL A 48 16.79 4.17 10.93
N ASN A 49 17.52 3.08 10.63
CA ASN A 49 18.99 3.05 10.70
C ASN A 49 19.68 4.20 9.93
N ASP A 50 19.12 4.60 8.79
CA ASP A 50 19.68 5.67 7.96
C ASP A 50 19.58 7.06 8.61
N LEU A 51 18.66 7.25 9.56
CA LEU A 51 18.43 8.51 10.28
C LEU A 51 19.58 8.86 11.23
N PHE A 52 20.22 7.86 11.85
CA PHE A 52 21.37 8.07 12.74
C PHE A 52 22.63 8.57 12.01
N ASN A 53 22.68 8.42 10.69
CA ASN A 53 23.81 8.89 9.86
C ASN A 53 23.67 10.36 9.43
N ALA A 54 22.66 11.10 9.94
CA ALA A 54 22.45 12.51 9.60
C ALA A 54 23.45 13.43 10.32
N LYS A 55 23.90 14.49 9.61
CA LYS A 55 24.88 15.47 10.12
C LYS A 55 24.34 16.89 10.23
N ASP A 56 23.38 17.23 9.37
CA ASP A 56 22.81 18.58 9.27
C ASP A 56 21.30 18.51 9.54
N PHE A 57 20.73 19.62 10.01
CA PHE A 57 19.29 19.69 10.29
C PHE A 57 18.44 19.41 9.03
N GLN A 58 18.88 19.91 7.88
CA GLN A 58 18.23 19.60 6.59
C GLN A 58 18.27 18.10 6.27
N ASP A 59 19.41 17.45 6.50
CA ASP A 59 19.57 16.01 6.24
C ASP A 59 18.69 15.19 7.19
N VAL A 60 18.54 15.60 8.45
CA VAL A 60 17.59 15.01 9.39
C VAL A 60 16.16 15.08 8.85
N ILE A 61 15.72 16.24 8.34
CA ILE A 61 14.37 16.39 7.76
C ILE A 61 14.18 15.47 6.55
N LEU A 62 15.14 15.45 5.63
CA LEU A 62 15.07 14.65 4.41
C LEU A 62 15.03 13.15 4.72
N LYS A 63 15.91 12.69 5.62
CA LYS A 63 15.93 11.29 6.08
C LYS A 63 14.66 10.94 6.84
N THR A 64 14.16 11.81 7.71
CA THR A 64 12.91 11.59 8.43
C THR A 64 11.72 11.44 7.48
N ARG A 65 11.67 12.25 6.41
CA ARG A 65 10.66 12.12 5.34
C ARG A 65 10.82 10.80 4.59
N TYR A 66 12.05 10.36 4.33
CA TYR A 66 12.33 9.07 3.71
C TYR A 66 11.85 7.89 4.59
N VAL A 67 12.19 7.90 5.88
CA VAL A 67 11.74 6.89 6.86
C VAL A 67 10.21 6.86 6.91
N ARG A 68 9.56 8.02 6.96
CA ARG A 68 8.10 8.12 6.90
C ARG A 68 7.54 7.46 5.64
N LYS A 69 8.09 7.75 4.46
CA LYS A 69 7.68 7.13 3.19
C LYS A 69 7.86 5.60 3.24
N GLN A 70 8.93 5.11 3.86
CA GLN A 70 9.19 3.67 4.03
C GLN A 70 8.14 3.01 4.94
N LEU A 71 7.81 3.66 6.08
CA LEU A 71 6.76 3.20 7.00
C LEU A 71 5.36 3.23 6.36
N GLU A 72 5.06 4.23 5.52
CA GLU A 72 3.84 4.30 4.71
C GLU A 72 3.79 3.15 3.68
N THR A 73 4.92 2.88 3.01
CA THR A 73 5.06 1.82 2.00
C THR A 73 4.85 0.42 2.58
N LEU A 74 5.20 0.22 3.87
CA LEU A 74 4.97 -1.02 4.61
C LEU A 74 3.47 -1.35 4.74
N GLY A 75 2.58 -0.35 4.70
CA GLY A 75 1.12 -0.53 4.78
C GLY A 75 0.60 -1.07 6.12
N ALA A 76 1.43 -1.06 7.17
CA ALA A 76 1.07 -1.51 8.51
C ALA A 76 0.42 -0.42 9.39
N PHE A 77 0.60 0.85 9.01
CA PHE A 77 0.16 2.02 9.78
C PHE A 77 -0.90 2.81 9.02
N LYS A 78 -1.93 3.25 9.74
CA LYS A 78 -3.00 4.12 9.23
C LYS A 78 -2.58 5.58 9.22
N GLN A 79 -1.87 6.01 10.25
CA GLN A 79 -1.42 7.38 10.43
C GLN A 79 0.00 7.37 11.01
N ILE A 80 0.85 8.24 10.48
CA ILE A 80 2.24 8.44 10.92
C ILE A 80 2.43 9.94 11.12
N SER A 81 2.71 10.33 12.36
CA SER A 81 3.06 11.69 12.75
C SER A 81 4.50 11.70 13.25
N VAL A 82 5.24 12.73 12.87
CA VAL A 82 6.66 12.88 13.22
C VAL A 82 6.79 14.16 14.03
N THR A 83 7.46 14.08 15.18
CA THR A 83 7.90 15.23 15.96
C THR A 83 9.43 15.19 16.09
N ILE A 84 10.07 16.35 15.90
CA ILE A 84 11.51 16.53 16.06
C ILE A 84 11.67 17.52 17.20
N ASP A 85 12.26 17.06 18.30
CA ASP A 85 12.46 17.84 19.51
C ASP A 85 13.96 17.90 19.84
N THR A 86 14.36 18.91 20.61
CA THR A 86 15.75 19.00 21.10
C THR A 86 15.97 18.02 22.24
N SER A 87 17.05 17.24 22.17
CA SER A 87 17.35 16.27 23.22
C SER A 87 17.51 16.97 24.57
N SER A 88 16.79 16.51 25.59
CA SER A 88 16.83 17.08 26.94
C SER A 88 17.27 16.02 27.94
N GLY A 89 18.48 16.16 28.51
CA GLY A 89 19.00 15.21 29.50
C GLY A 89 20.49 15.38 29.79
N PRO A 90 21.04 14.66 30.80
CA PRO A 90 22.46 14.72 31.15
C PRO A 90 23.40 14.16 30.07
N ASP A 91 22.91 13.28 29.20
CA ASP A 91 23.66 12.71 28.06
C ASP A 91 23.35 13.41 26.72
N ALA A 92 22.59 14.51 26.74
CA ALA A 92 22.19 15.23 25.53
C ALA A 92 23.39 15.95 24.90
N SER A 93 23.61 15.74 23.61
CA SER A 93 24.62 16.51 22.87
C SER A 93 24.12 17.95 22.63
N PRO A 94 25.01 18.96 22.56
CA PRO A 94 24.61 20.36 22.39
C PRO A 94 23.88 20.63 21.05
N SER A 95 24.01 19.73 20.08
CA SER A 95 23.29 19.71 18.80
C SER A 95 22.40 18.46 18.63
N GLY A 96 22.04 17.84 19.75
CA GLY A 96 21.29 16.60 19.80
C GLY A 96 19.80 16.80 19.53
N LEU A 97 19.25 15.94 18.69
CA LEU A 97 17.85 15.87 18.34
C LEU A 97 17.27 14.50 18.70
N GLU A 98 16.03 14.54 19.14
CA GLU A 98 15.18 13.39 19.39
C GLU A 98 14.08 13.37 18.33
N VAL A 99 13.96 12.25 17.61
CA VAL A 99 12.93 12.09 16.57
C VAL A 99 11.91 11.07 17.05
N THR A 100 10.67 11.51 17.21
CA THR A 100 9.58 10.66 17.70
C THR A 100 8.55 10.43 16.61
N PHE A 101 8.41 9.17 16.20
CA PHE A 101 7.39 8.69 15.27
C PHE A 101 6.18 8.19 16.05
N LYS A 102 5.11 8.97 16.07
CA LYS A 102 3.81 8.55 16.60
C LYS A 102 3.03 7.86 15.49
N VAL A 103 2.90 6.53 15.60
CA VAL A 103 2.23 5.70 14.60
C VAL A 103 0.93 5.11 15.14
N GLN A 104 -0.05 4.95 14.26
CA GLN A 104 -1.29 4.23 14.56
C GLN A 104 -1.37 2.99 13.67
N GLU A 105 -1.24 1.80 14.25
CA GLU A 105 -1.36 0.54 13.51
C GLU A 105 -2.77 0.34 12.92
N VAL A 106 -2.82 -0.30 11.74
CA VAL A 106 -4.09 -0.70 11.13
C VAL A 106 -4.73 -1.83 11.94
N ARG A 107 -6.06 -1.84 12.01
CA ARG A 107 -6.84 -2.90 12.66
C ARG A 107 -6.49 -4.28 12.09
N ARG A 108 -6.57 -5.31 12.94
CA ARG A 108 -6.23 -6.71 12.57
C ARG A 108 -7.09 -7.28 11.44
N LEU A 109 -8.33 -6.85 11.35
CA LEU A 109 -9.26 -7.24 10.30
C LEU A 109 -9.92 -5.96 9.77
N VAL A 110 -9.86 -5.81 8.45
CA VAL A 110 -10.54 -4.77 7.69
C VAL A 110 -11.44 -5.48 6.70
N GLY A 111 -12.74 -5.44 6.96
CA GLY A 111 -13.75 -6.00 6.07
C GLY A 111 -14.56 -4.90 5.39
N GLY A 112 -15.06 -5.20 4.20
CA GLY A 112 -15.95 -4.32 3.47
C GLY A 112 -16.88 -5.12 2.57
N ILE A 113 -18.08 -4.60 2.37
CA ILE A 113 -19.02 -5.10 1.37
C ILE A 113 -19.24 -3.96 0.39
N ASN A 114 -18.89 -4.20 -0.86
CA ASN A 114 -19.04 -3.24 -1.95
C ASN A 114 -20.09 -3.78 -2.91
N THR A 115 -21.14 -3.00 -3.16
CA THR A 115 -22.13 -3.32 -4.21
C THR A 115 -21.86 -2.43 -5.42
N LEU A 116 -21.53 -3.05 -6.55
CA LEU A 116 -21.30 -2.38 -7.81
C LEU A 116 -22.50 -2.63 -8.73
N VAL A 117 -23.15 -1.58 -9.17
CA VAL A 117 -24.26 -1.63 -10.13
C VAL A 117 -23.77 -1.03 -11.44
N GLY A 118 -23.70 -1.83 -12.50
CA GLY A 118 -23.20 -1.39 -13.80
C GLY A 118 -23.52 -2.37 -14.92
N ASN A 119 -23.69 -1.86 -16.14
CA ASN A 119 -23.94 -2.68 -17.34
C ASN A 119 -25.11 -3.68 -17.22
N ASN A 120 -26.26 -3.23 -16.68
CA ASN A 120 -27.43 -4.05 -16.35
C ASN A 120 -27.11 -5.27 -15.46
N GLU A 121 -26.10 -5.15 -14.60
CA GLU A 121 -25.71 -6.16 -13.64
C GLU A 121 -25.53 -5.53 -12.26
N GLY A 122 -26.13 -6.16 -11.25
CA GLY A 122 -25.80 -5.90 -9.86
C GLY A 122 -24.75 -6.91 -9.43
N SER A 123 -23.62 -6.44 -8.93
CA SER A 123 -22.58 -7.30 -8.36
C SER A 123 -22.27 -6.89 -6.93
N MET A 124 -22.05 -7.87 -6.09
CA MET A 124 -21.72 -7.73 -4.69
C MET A 124 -20.32 -8.33 -4.48
N VAL A 125 -19.43 -7.54 -3.90
CA VAL A 125 -18.06 -7.92 -3.58
C VAL A 125 -17.89 -7.85 -2.07
N ILE A 126 -17.61 -8.98 -1.45
CA ILE A 126 -17.29 -9.11 -0.04
C ILE A 126 -15.78 -9.25 0.08
N GLY A 127 -15.12 -8.28 0.71
CA GLY A 127 -13.68 -8.26 0.90
C GLY A 127 -13.32 -8.34 2.38
N LEU A 128 -12.37 -9.21 2.71
CA LEU A 128 -11.74 -9.31 4.02
C LEU A 128 -10.24 -9.14 3.87
N LYS A 129 -9.64 -8.22 4.61
CA LYS A 129 -8.21 -7.95 4.60
C LYS A 129 -7.66 -8.08 6.01
N PHE A 130 -6.61 -8.87 6.15
CA PHE A 130 -5.82 -9.05 7.35
C PHE A 130 -4.47 -8.38 7.14
N PRO A 131 -4.31 -7.10 7.52
CA PRO A 131 -3.03 -6.43 7.45
C PRO A 131 -2.11 -6.85 8.59
N ASN A 132 -0.81 -6.83 8.30
CA ASN A 132 0.29 -7.12 9.20
C ASN A 132 0.19 -8.49 9.90
N THR A 133 -0.12 -9.56 9.15
CA THR A 133 -0.37 -10.90 9.72
C THR A 133 0.83 -11.46 10.49
N TRP A 134 2.05 -11.29 9.96
CA TRP A 134 3.29 -11.76 10.59
C TRP A 134 4.13 -10.65 11.26
N GLY A 135 3.57 -9.44 11.40
CA GLY A 135 4.28 -8.30 12.01
C GLY A 135 5.30 -7.62 11.09
N ARG A 136 5.31 -7.97 9.79
CA ARG A 136 6.28 -7.50 8.80
C ARG A 136 5.73 -6.64 7.65
N GLY A 137 4.53 -6.06 7.82
CA GLY A 137 3.83 -5.35 6.75
C GLY A 137 3.16 -6.25 5.70
N GLU A 138 3.23 -7.56 5.91
CA GLU A 138 2.55 -8.56 5.09
C GLU A 138 1.04 -8.45 5.26
N PHE A 139 0.28 -8.62 4.18
CA PHE A 139 -1.19 -8.69 4.26
C PHE A 139 -1.73 -9.90 3.52
N VAL A 140 -2.83 -10.42 4.04
CA VAL A 140 -3.64 -11.45 3.40
C VAL A 140 -5.01 -10.84 3.12
N GLN A 141 -5.50 -10.98 1.90
CA GLN A 141 -6.77 -10.45 1.46
C GLN A 141 -7.57 -11.56 0.78
N THR A 142 -8.85 -11.64 1.12
CA THR A 142 -9.78 -12.61 0.58
C THR A 142 -10.99 -11.85 0.06
N GLU A 143 -11.33 -12.07 -1.19
CA GLU A 143 -12.44 -11.41 -1.86
C GLU A 143 -13.35 -12.45 -2.47
N TYR A 144 -14.65 -12.28 -2.27
CA TYR A 144 -15.69 -13.06 -2.93
C TYR A 144 -16.59 -12.11 -3.69
N HIS A 145 -16.83 -12.37 -4.97
CA HIS A 145 -17.73 -11.57 -5.79
C HIS A 145 -18.87 -12.43 -6.33
N TYR A 146 -20.07 -11.88 -6.34
CA TYR A 146 -21.28 -12.51 -6.86
C TYR A 146 -22.09 -11.49 -7.66
N GLY A 147 -22.42 -11.82 -8.90
CA GLY A 147 -23.13 -10.98 -9.86
C GLY A 147 -24.47 -11.58 -10.27
N THR A 148 -25.41 -10.72 -10.65
CA THR A 148 -26.76 -11.13 -11.08
C THR A 148 -26.76 -11.96 -12.37
N LYS A 149 -25.71 -11.90 -13.19
CA LYS A 149 -25.59 -12.70 -14.42
C LYS A 149 -24.85 -14.02 -14.19
N HIS A 150 -25.11 -14.69 -13.06
CA HIS A 150 -24.43 -15.92 -12.64
C HIS A 150 -22.89 -15.81 -12.62
N SER A 151 -22.37 -14.58 -12.52
CA SER A 151 -20.96 -14.31 -12.34
C SER A 151 -20.61 -14.54 -10.88
N SER A 152 -19.58 -15.33 -10.61
CA SER A 152 -19.11 -15.53 -9.25
C SER A 152 -17.63 -15.76 -9.25
N GLY A 153 -16.97 -15.39 -8.17
CA GLY A 153 -15.58 -15.74 -8.03
C GLY A 153 -15.01 -15.40 -6.68
N PHE A 154 -13.80 -15.87 -6.51
CA PHE A 154 -13.10 -15.92 -5.26
C PHE A 154 -11.63 -15.62 -5.53
N ASN A 155 -11.02 -14.79 -4.70
CA ASN A 155 -9.63 -14.37 -4.83
C ASN A 155 -9.00 -14.35 -3.44
N ILE A 156 -7.90 -15.07 -3.27
CA ILE A 156 -7.03 -14.95 -2.10
C ILE A 156 -5.72 -14.33 -2.58
N THR A 157 -5.35 -13.19 -2.02
CA THR A 157 -4.11 -12.48 -2.30
C THR A 157 -3.27 -12.40 -1.03
N VAL A 158 -1.98 -12.73 -1.14
CA VAL A 158 -0.97 -12.57 -0.09
C VAL A 158 0.12 -11.67 -0.64
N SER A 159 0.48 -10.63 0.09
CA SER A 159 1.53 -9.71 -0.35
C SER A 159 2.53 -9.43 0.77
N LYS A 160 3.80 -9.34 0.38
CA LYS A 160 4.94 -9.08 1.24
C LYS A 160 5.78 -7.94 0.67
N PRO A 161 5.79 -6.76 1.32
CA PRO A 161 6.73 -5.70 0.99
C PRO A 161 8.11 -5.98 1.62
N PHE A 162 9.17 -5.66 0.90
CA PHE A 162 10.54 -5.67 1.42
C PHE A 162 11.09 -4.24 1.41
N LEU A 163 11.59 -3.79 2.55
CA LEU A 163 12.30 -2.51 2.68
C LEU A 163 13.68 -2.62 2.01
N GLY A 164 14.01 -1.72 1.07
CA GLY A 164 15.30 -1.67 0.40
C GLY A 164 15.35 -0.63 -0.73
N TRP A 165 16.47 -0.56 -1.46
CA TRP A 165 16.73 0.43 -2.52
C TRP A 165 15.62 0.51 -3.60
N LEU A 166 14.95 -0.61 -3.89
CA LEU A 166 13.94 -0.72 -4.96
C LEU A 166 12.51 -0.95 -4.43
N ASN A 167 12.32 -0.89 -3.10
CA ASN A 167 11.07 -1.25 -2.40
C ASN A 167 10.33 -2.46 -3.00
N PRO A 168 10.99 -3.63 -3.18
CA PRO A 168 10.37 -4.73 -3.90
C PRO A 168 9.17 -5.28 -3.12
N ARG A 169 8.08 -5.57 -3.82
CA ARG A 169 6.87 -6.17 -3.26
C ARG A 169 6.55 -7.44 -4.03
N ILE A 170 6.46 -8.55 -3.30
CA ILE A 170 6.06 -9.84 -3.86
C ILE A 170 4.61 -10.08 -3.49
N THR A 171 3.78 -10.37 -4.49
CA THR A 171 2.36 -10.67 -4.31
C THR A 171 2.05 -12.01 -4.96
N GLY A 172 1.44 -12.92 -4.21
CA GLY A 172 0.87 -14.16 -4.73
C GLY A 172 -0.65 -14.08 -4.63
N ALA A 173 -1.35 -14.55 -5.66
CA ALA A 173 -2.79 -14.64 -5.66
C ALA A 173 -3.26 -15.98 -6.24
N VAL A 174 -4.32 -16.53 -5.65
CA VAL A 174 -5.04 -17.70 -6.16
C VAL A 174 -6.48 -17.28 -6.34
N PHE A 175 -7.01 -17.48 -7.54
CA PHE A 175 -8.35 -17.04 -7.87
C PHE A 175 -9.12 -18.10 -8.65
N GLN A 176 -10.43 -18.01 -8.52
CA GLN A 176 -11.39 -18.71 -9.36
C GLN A 176 -12.47 -17.71 -9.76
N GLN A 177 -12.78 -17.64 -11.05
CA GLN A 177 -13.81 -16.77 -11.58
C GLN A 177 -14.66 -17.56 -12.58
N ALA A 178 -15.98 -17.55 -12.37
CA ALA A 178 -16.95 -18.11 -13.27
C ALA A 178 -17.82 -16.97 -13.81
N ALA A 179 -17.94 -16.88 -15.13
CA ALA A 179 -18.75 -15.86 -15.79
C ALA A 179 -19.49 -16.46 -17.00
N ASP A 180 -20.74 -16.05 -17.17
CA ASP A 180 -21.56 -16.42 -18.31
C ASP A 180 -21.52 -15.31 -19.36
N PHE A 181 -21.01 -15.63 -20.55
CA PHE A 181 -20.90 -14.70 -21.67
C PHE A 181 -22.11 -14.89 -22.60
N THR A 182 -23.24 -14.28 -22.25
CA THR A 182 -24.53 -14.44 -22.96
C THR A 182 -24.49 -14.07 -24.44
N TRP A 183 -23.65 -13.11 -24.83
CA TRP A 183 -23.46 -12.64 -26.21
C TRP A 183 -22.77 -13.68 -27.11
N SER A 184 -21.97 -14.57 -26.53
CA SER A 184 -21.30 -15.65 -27.24
C SER A 184 -21.85 -17.04 -26.87
N GLY A 185 -22.78 -17.11 -25.93
CA GLY A 185 -23.50 -18.33 -25.53
C GLY A 185 -22.65 -19.36 -24.76
N PHE A 186 -21.51 -18.96 -24.20
CA PHE A 186 -20.64 -19.86 -23.44
C PHE A 186 -20.48 -19.42 -21.99
N ARG A 187 -20.16 -20.39 -21.13
CA ARG A 187 -19.77 -20.18 -19.74
C ARG A 187 -18.28 -20.48 -19.59
N GLN A 188 -17.57 -19.56 -18.97
CA GLN A 188 -16.14 -19.65 -18.73
C GLN A 188 -15.87 -19.74 -17.23
N ILE A 189 -15.08 -20.73 -16.83
CA ILE A 189 -14.57 -20.86 -15.47
C ILE A 189 -13.05 -20.81 -15.55
N ASP A 190 -12.48 -19.72 -15.06
CA ASP A 190 -11.04 -19.52 -14.94
C ASP A 190 -10.61 -19.84 -13.51
N ARG A 191 -9.64 -20.74 -13.36
CA ARG A 191 -8.95 -21.02 -12.09
C ARG A 191 -7.49 -20.71 -12.30
N GLY A 192 -6.88 -19.93 -11.43
CA GLY A 192 -5.54 -19.48 -11.69
C GLY A 192 -4.71 -19.18 -10.45
N LEU A 193 -3.41 -19.19 -10.69
CA LEU A 193 -2.39 -18.74 -9.76
C LEU A 193 -1.63 -17.59 -10.43
N LEU A 194 -1.39 -16.54 -9.67
CA LEU A 194 -0.68 -15.34 -10.10
C LEU A 194 0.43 -15.05 -9.10
N THR A 195 1.63 -14.81 -9.60
CA THR A 195 2.75 -14.33 -8.82
C THR A 195 3.27 -13.05 -9.45
N GLU A 196 3.35 -11.99 -8.68
CA GLU A 196 3.75 -10.66 -9.13
C GLU A 196 4.91 -10.14 -8.28
N LEU A 197 5.95 -9.67 -8.95
CA LEU A 197 7.09 -8.99 -8.36
C LEU A 197 7.09 -7.55 -8.87
N LEU A 198 6.80 -6.63 -7.96
CA LEU A 198 6.81 -5.19 -8.19
C LEU A 198 8.11 -4.60 -7.65
N PHE A 199 8.81 -3.77 -8.42
CA PHE A 199 9.99 -3.03 -7.98
C PHE A 199 10.06 -1.66 -8.66
N GLU A 200 10.68 -0.69 -8.00
CA GLU A 200 10.87 0.66 -8.51
C GLU A 200 12.36 0.84 -8.85
N SER A 201 12.69 1.08 -10.13
CA SER A 201 14.10 1.23 -10.57
C SER A 201 14.62 2.65 -10.35
N THR A 202 13.80 3.62 -10.72
CA THR A 202 14.10 5.06 -10.69
C THR A 202 12.83 5.77 -10.20
N PRO A 203 12.92 6.93 -9.53
CA PRO A 203 11.73 7.69 -9.16
C PRO A 203 10.81 7.89 -10.38
N GLY A 204 9.58 7.40 -10.28
CA GLY A 204 8.58 7.46 -11.36
C GLY A 204 8.58 6.27 -12.33
N VAL A 205 9.51 5.32 -12.21
CA VAL A 205 9.53 4.10 -13.05
C VAL A 205 9.26 2.86 -12.21
N HIS A 206 8.08 2.30 -12.37
CA HIS A 206 7.65 1.07 -11.71
C HIS A 206 7.64 -0.11 -12.69
N HIS A 207 8.25 -1.21 -12.27
CA HIS A 207 8.27 -2.47 -13.00
C HIS A 207 7.43 -3.51 -12.27
N SER A 208 6.50 -4.15 -12.97
CA SER A 208 5.72 -5.29 -12.51
C SER A 208 6.03 -6.49 -13.40
N LEU A 209 6.69 -7.49 -12.82
CA LEU A 209 6.89 -8.79 -13.45
C LEU A 209 5.86 -9.76 -12.90
N ARG A 210 4.93 -10.19 -13.74
CA ARG A 210 3.81 -11.05 -13.38
C ARG A 210 3.89 -12.38 -14.10
N TRP A 211 3.86 -13.46 -13.35
CA TRP A 211 3.65 -14.81 -13.85
C TRP A 211 2.22 -15.24 -13.56
N GLU A 212 1.53 -15.75 -14.57
CA GLU A 212 0.14 -16.20 -14.49
C GLU A 212 0.03 -17.63 -15.02
N ALA A 213 -0.55 -18.51 -14.22
CA ALA A 213 -0.97 -19.85 -14.60
C ALA A 213 -2.49 -19.92 -14.53
N LEU A 214 -3.13 -20.17 -15.66
CA LEU A 214 -4.58 -20.14 -15.85
C LEU A 214 -5.05 -21.48 -16.39
N TRP A 215 -5.89 -22.16 -15.62
CA TRP A 215 -6.71 -23.27 -16.09
C TRP A 215 -8.10 -22.72 -16.40
N ARG A 216 -8.41 -22.65 -17.68
CA ARG A 216 -9.70 -22.22 -18.20
C ARG A 216 -10.54 -23.43 -18.61
N GLU A 217 -11.80 -23.39 -18.25
CA GLU A 217 -12.83 -24.35 -18.66
C GLU A 217 -13.94 -23.60 -19.40
N LEU A 218 -14.22 -24.00 -20.63
CA LEU A 218 -15.30 -23.47 -21.46
C LEU A 218 -16.40 -24.52 -21.59
N SER A 219 -17.63 -24.09 -21.33
CA SER A 219 -18.83 -24.93 -21.40
C SER A 219 -19.94 -24.24 -22.19
N CYS A 220 -20.76 -25.04 -22.88
CA CYS A 220 -21.89 -24.54 -23.67
C CYS A 220 -23.05 -24.12 -22.76
N LEU A 221 -23.60 -22.93 -22.96
CA LEU A 221 -24.81 -22.48 -22.25
C LEU A 221 -26.10 -23.03 -22.90
N GLY A 222 -26.06 -23.40 -24.19
CA GLY A 222 -27.21 -23.94 -24.90
C GLY A 222 -26.92 -24.47 -26.31
N PRO A 223 -27.95 -24.98 -27.01
CA PRO A 223 -27.82 -25.59 -28.34
C PRO A 223 -27.70 -24.58 -29.49
N THR A 224 -27.78 -23.27 -29.21
CA THR A 224 -27.66 -22.18 -30.19
C THR A 224 -26.23 -21.66 -30.36
N VAL A 225 -25.27 -22.21 -29.59
CA VAL A 225 -23.86 -21.78 -29.65
C VAL A 225 -23.26 -22.08 -31.03
N PRO A 226 -22.60 -21.12 -31.69
CA PRO A 226 -21.94 -21.33 -32.98
C PRO A 226 -20.94 -22.48 -32.96
N PHE A 227 -20.79 -23.18 -34.09
CA PHE A 227 -19.92 -24.35 -34.20
C PHE A 227 -18.45 -24.03 -33.84
N VAL A 228 -17.93 -22.89 -34.29
CA VAL A 228 -16.55 -22.45 -34.01
C VAL A 228 -16.28 -22.34 -32.50
N VAL A 229 -17.24 -21.84 -31.73
CA VAL A 229 -17.10 -21.72 -30.26
C VAL A 229 -17.15 -23.10 -29.60
N ARG A 230 -17.87 -24.07 -30.19
CA ARG A 230 -17.93 -25.45 -29.68
C ARG A 230 -16.63 -26.21 -29.87
N GLU A 231 -15.89 -25.95 -30.95
CA GLU A 231 -14.58 -26.58 -31.18
C GLU A 231 -13.56 -26.20 -30.10
N GLU A 232 -13.64 -24.98 -29.58
CA GLU A 232 -12.77 -24.47 -28.51
C GLU A 232 -13.23 -24.85 -27.09
N MET A 233 -14.30 -25.65 -26.96
CA MET A 233 -14.82 -26.07 -25.65
C MET A 233 -13.90 -27.06 -24.95
N GLY A 234 -14.00 -27.08 -23.62
CA GLY A 234 -13.21 -27.97 -22.78
C GLY A 234 -12.19 -27.21 -21.95
N HIS A 235 -11.06 -27.87 -21.65
CA HIS A 235 -10.05 -27.36 -20.76
C HIS A 235 -8.85 -26.82 -21.53
N SER A 236 -8.40 -25.63 -21.16
CA SER A 236 -7.15 -25.05 -21.64
C SER A 236 -6.29 -24.63 -20.45
N LEU A 237 -5.00 -24.94 -20.52
CA LEU A 237 -4.01 -24.51 -19.53
C LEU A 237 -3.04 -23.54 -20.20
N LYS A 238 -2.90 -22.35 -19.64
CA LYS A 238 -1.99 -21.32 -20.13
C LYS A 238 -1.08 -20.85 -19.02
N SER A 239 0.22 -20.82 -19.31
CA SER A 239 1.23 -20.14 -18.49
C SER A 239 1.73 -18.94 -19.27
N SER A 240 1.84 -17.78 -18.63
CA SER A 240 2.38 -16.58 -19.27
C SER A 240 3.19 -15.74 -18.29
N ILE A 241 4.25 -15.11 -18.80
CA ILE A 241 5.03 -14.12 -18.09
C ILE A 241 4.75 -12.78 -18.77
N LYS A 242 4.37 -11.79 -17.97
CA LYS A 242 4.09 -10.42 -18.40
C LYS A 242 5.06 -9.50 -17.68
N HIS A 243 5.65 -8.58 -18.41
CA HIS A 243 6.43 -7.49 -17.85
C HIS A 243 5.72 -6.19 -18.20
N ILE A 244 5.30 -5.46 -17.17
CA ILE A 244 4.58 -4.20 -17.29
C ILE A 244 5.48 -3.13 -16.71
N VAL A 245 5.77 -2.10 -17.52
CA VAL A 245 6.51 -0.92 -17.07
C VAL A 245 5.54 0.25 -17.04
N THR A 246 5.47 0.92 -15.91
CA THR A 246 4.69 2.15 -15.73
C THR A 246 5.66 3.29 -15.47
N MET A 247 5.61 4.32 -16.33
CA MET A 247 6.40 5.54 -16.21
C MET A 247 5.44 6.69 -15.88
N ALA A 248 5.67 7.37 -14.77
CA ALA A 248 4.90 8.51 -14.27
C ALA A 248 5.67 9.82 -14.42
#